data_AF-A0A7L9BS88-F1
#
_entry.id   AF-A0A7L9BS88-F1
#
_cell.length_a   1.000
_cell.length_b   1.000
_cell.length_c   1.000
_cell.angle_alpha   90.00
_cell.angle_beta   90.00
_cell.angle_gamma   90.00
#
_symmetry.space_group_name_H-M   'P 1'
#
loop_
_entity.id
_entity.type
_entity.pdbx_description
1 polymer ?
#
loop_
_entity_poly.entity_id
_entity_poly.type
_entity_poly.pdbx_seq_one_letter_code
_entity_poly.pdbx_strand_id
1 'polypeptide(L)' 'MIAGGCDNAGQGALSGASLGALAGMGLGSLSGNMGKGAAAGALIGAVGGAIIGDQNDRNSRR' A
#
# COMPACT_ATOMS: atom_id res chain seq x y z
N MET A 1 -8.62 4.04 24.26
CA MET A 1 -9.14 3.14 23.21
C MET A 1 -9.01 3.84 21.84
N ILE A 2 -7.79 3.93 21.28
CA ILE A 2 -7.49 4.54 19.96
C ILE A 2 -6.59 3.60 19.10
N ALA A 3 -6.30 2.38 19.55
CA ALA A 3 -5.35 1.45 18.92
C ALA A 3 -5.98 0.47 17.91
N GLY A 4 -7.16 0.77 17.36
CA GLY A 4 -7.82 -0.09 16.37
C GLY A 4 -7.66 0.43 14.94
N GLY A 5 -8.04 1.69 14.71
CA GLY A 5 -8.07 2.27 13.37
C GLY A 5 -6.71 2.71 12.83
N CYS A 6 -5.76 3.05 13.69
CA CYS A 6 -4.42 3.46 13.27
C CYS A 6 -3.56 2.27 12.83
N ASP A 7 -3.73 1.12 13.50
CA ASP A 7 -3.07 -0.14 13.15
C ASP A 7 -3.54 -0.66 11.80
N ASN A 8 -4.84 -0.61 11.51
CA ASN A 8 -5.39 -1.10 10.23
C ASN A 8 -5.01 -0.22 9.02
N ALA A 9 -5.08 1.11 9.16
CA ALA A 9 -4.71 2.02 8.08
C ALA A 9 -3.20 2.05 7.84
N GLY A 10 -2.39 2.03 8.91
CA GLY A 10 -0.94 1.95 8.81
C GLY A 10 -0.46 0.62 8.24
N GLN A 11 -1.04 -0.49 8.68
CA GLN A 11 -0.72 -1.83 8.16
C GLN A 11 -1.19 -2.00 6.70
N GLY A 12 -2.34 -1.44 6.33
CA GLY A 12 -2.82 -1.39 4.95
C GLY A 12 -1.90 -0.55 4.05
N ALA A 13 -1.46 0.61 4.52
CA ALA A 13 -0.49 1.45 3.81
C ALA A 13 0.87 0.76 3.66
N LEU A 14 1.38 0.11 4.71
CA LEU A 14 2.68 -0.57 4.68
C LEU A 14 2.65 -1.83 3.81
N SER A 15 1.60 -2.64 3.94
CA SER A 15 1.38 -3.83 3.12
C SER A 15 1.17 -3.44 1.66
N GLY A 16 0.32 -2.44 1.40
CA GLY A 16 0.11 -1.88 0.06
C GLY A 16 1.40 -1.31 -0.53
N ALA A 17 2.20 -0.58 0.25
CA ALA A 17 3.50 -0.07 -0.19
C ALA A 17 4.46 -1.20 -0.55
N SER A 18 4.55 -2.24 0.28
CA SER A 18 5.44 -3.39 0.03
C SER A 18 5.03 -4.19 -1.20
N LEU A 19 3.74 -4.51 -1.35
CA LEU A 19 3.18 -5.21 -2.51
C LEU A 19 3.31 -4.37 -3.78
N GLY A 20 2.99 -3.08 -3.68
CA GLY A 20 3.13 -2.12 -4.76
C GLY A 20 4.59 -1.96 -5.17
N ALA A 21 5.53 -1.88 -4.23
CA ALA A 21 6.96 -1.82 -4.51
C ALA A 21 7.44 -3.07 -5.25
N LEU A 22 6.99 -4.26 -4.83
CA LEU A 22 7.37 -5.53 -5.44
C LEU A 22 6.80 -5.66 -6.86
N ALA A 23 5.51 -5.35 -7.04
CA ALA A 23 4.86 -5.35 -8.35
C ALA A 23 5.46 -4.29 -9.28
N GLY A 24 5.71 -3.09 -8.76
CA GLY A 24 6.35 -1.99 -9.45
C GLY A 24 7.80 -2.29 -9.81
N MET A 25 8.53 -3.02 -8.96
CA MET A 25 9.89 -3.50 -9.26
C MET A 25 9.86 -4.50 -10.41
N GLY A 26 8.88 -5.41 -10.42
CA GLY A 26 8.64 -6.34 -11.53
C GLY A 26 8.39 -5.60 -12.84
N LEU A 27 7.42 -4.68 -12.87
CA LEU A 27 7.12 -3.87 -14.05
C LEU A 27 8.28 -2.96 -14.46
N GLY A 28 8.97 -2.35 -13.50
CA GLY A 28 10.14 -1.52 -13.72
C GLY A 28 11.32 -2.30 -14.29
N SER A 29 11.48 -3.57 -13.90
CA SER A 29 12.52 -4.45 -14.43
C SER A 29 12.32 -4.74 -15.92
N LEU A 30 11.08 -4.86 -16.37
CA LEU A 30 10.73 -5.03 -17.78
C LEU A 30 11.02 -3.78 -18.62
N SER A 31 10.88 -2.60 -18.03
CA SER A 31 11.13 -1.30 -18.69
C SER A 31 12.56 -0.77 -18.51
N GLY A 32 13.47 -1.54 -17.90
CA GLY A 32 14.86 -1.15 -17.65
C GLY A 32 15.04 -0.10 -16.54
N ASN A 33 13.99 0.20 -15.77
CA ASN A 33 13.97 1.21 -14.71
C ASN A 33 13.37 0.64 -13.42
N MET A 34 14.02 -0.40 -12.89
CA MET A 34 13.57 -1.17 -11.73
C MET A 34 13.31 -0.28 -10.49
N GLY A 35 14.22 0.66 -10.18
CA GLY A 35 14.08 1.57 -9.04
C GLY A 35 12.91 2.56 -9.17
N LYS A 36 12.67 3.07 -10.39
CA LYS A 36 11.54 3.96 -10.68
C LYS A 36 10.20 3.22 -10.58
N GLY A 37 10.15 1.99 -11.10
CA GLY A 37 8.99 1.13 -10.98
C GLY A 37 8.69 0.77 -9.52
N ALA A 38 9.70 0.40 -8.73
CA ALA A 38 9.55 0.11 -7.31
C ALA A 38 9.03 1.34 -6.53
N ALA A 39 9.58 2.53 -6.77
CA ALA A 39 9.14 3.75 -6.11
C ALA A 39 7.70 4.13 -6.48
N ALA A 40 7.35 4.09 -7.77
CA ALA A 40 5.99 4.37 -8.25
C ALA A 40 4.99 3.36 -7.70
N GLY A 41 5.35 2.08 -7.76
CA GLY A 41 4.53 1.01 -7.22
C GLY A 41 4.35 1.13 -5.70
N ALA A 42 5.40 1.46 -4.96
CA ALA A 42 5.33 1.68 -3.52
C ALA A 42 4.38 2.82 -3.16
N LEU A 43 4.47 3.96 -3.87
CA LEU A 43 3.62 5.12 -3.63
C LEU A 43 2.15 4.82 -3.94
N ILE A 44 1.88 4.23 -5.11
CA ILE A 44 0.53 3.88 -5.53
C ILE A 44 -0.07 2.82 -4.60
N GLY A 45 0.72 1.81 -4.26
CA GLY A 45 0.32 0.75 -3.34
C GLY A 45 0.09 1.25 -1.92
N ALA A 46 0.91 2.18 -1.42
CA ALA A 46 0.73 2.79 -0.11
C ALA A 46 -0.59 3.57 -0.02
N VAL A 47 -0.86 4.41 -1.02
CA VAL A 47 -2.09 5.21 -1.09
C VAL A 47 -3.31 4.30 -1.24
N GLY A 48 -3.27 3.34 -2.16
CA GLY A 48 -4.35 2.38 -2.35
C GLY A 48 -4.61 1.52 -1.11
N GLY A 49 -3.55 1.04 -0.47
CA GLY A 49 -3.62 0.25 0.76
C GLY A 49 -4.14 1.04 1.96
N ALA A 50 -3.79 2.32 2.08
CA ALA A 50 -4.32 3.21 3.10
C ALA A 50 -5.83 3.46 2.91
N ILE A 51 -6.27 3.70 1.66
CA ILE A 51 -7.69 3.92 1.33
C ILE A 51 -8.52 2.66 1.56
N ILE A 52 -8.01 1.48 1.17
CA ILE A 52 -8.70 0.21 1.40
C ILE A 52 -8.73 -0.12 2.90
N GLY A 53 -7.64 0.13 3.62
CA GLY A 53 -7.59 -0.06 5.08
C GLY A 53 -8.57 0.84 5.83
N ASP A 54 -8.66 2.11 5.44
CA ASP A 54 -9.63 3.07 6.01
C ASP A 54 -11.08 2.66 5.70
N GLN A 55 -11.36 2.15 4.50
CA GLN A 55 -12.67 1.61 4.17
C GLN A 55 -13.01 0.34 4.97
N ASN A 56 -12.04 -0.56 5.16
CA ASN A 56 -12.24 -1.81 5.90
C ASN A 56 -12.46 -1.56 7.41
N ASP A 57 -11.78 -0.56 7.98
CA ASP A 57 -12.01 -0.12 9.37
C ASP A 57 -13.43 0.42 9.54
N ARG A 58 -13.86 1.31 8.63
CA ARG A 58 -15.23 1.87 8.67
C ARG A 58 -16.30 0.80 8.49
N ASN A 59 -16.06 -0.18 7.62
CA ASN A 59 -16.98 -1.29 7.39
C ASN A 59 -17.07 -2.23 8.59
N SER A 60 -15.94 -2.54 9.24
CA SER A 60 -15.89 -3.43 10.42
C SER A 60 -16.52 -2.82 11.69
N ARG A 61 -16.83 -1.52 11.65
CA ARG A 61 -17.43 -0.77 12.76
C ARG A 61 -18.94 -0.55 12.59
N ARG A 62 -19.55 -1.14 11.56
CA ARG A 62 -21.01 -1.25 11.37
C ARG A 62 -21.50 -2.62 11.84
#